data_AF-A0A4Y7SK75-F1
#
_entry.id   AF-A0A4Y7SK75-F1
#
_cell.length_a   1.000
_cell.length_b   1.000
_cell.length_c   1.000
_cell.angle_alpha   90.00
_cell.angle_beta   90.00
_cell.angle_gamma   90.00
#
_symmetry.space_group_name_H-M   'P 1'
#
loop_
_entity.id
_entity.type
_entity.pdbx_description
1 polymer ?
#
loop_
_entity_poly.entity_id
_entity_poly.type
_entity_poly.pdbx_seq_one_letter_code
_entity_poly.pdbx_strand_id
1 'polypeptide(L)'
;MTEQHVSLVHFDRGGAQYTPFINIHDDPYTFSRLVLAVSSFDECELGLDTSIRWRVECGLKVTGTIGVVDIERQYTEYCMLDVNPIAMHYDIRSRGLRIWRVRDDQTGEEVCIKDAWISEGDTLEYTLLERVRGVRGVVQMISYDICRTTTRACRNPPAYLEIRGALPATCHKRESRIVLEAYGDNIVYCGVEKQAIAAFRDAIAGEYLPCFASTIL
;
A
#
# COMPACT_ATOMS: atom_id res chain seq x y z
N MET A 1 -5.53 -21.89 19.02
CA MET A 1 -5.35 -21.91 20.48
C MET A 1 -6.07 -23.13 21.02
N THR A 2 -5.42 -23.90 21.90
CA THR A 2 -6.08 -24.94 22.69
C THR A 2 -6.03 -24.52 24.16
N GLU A 3 -6.65 -25.30 25.04
CA GLU A 3 -6.59 -25.06 26.49
C GLU A 3 -5.16 -25.10 27.06
N GLN A 4 -4.22 -25.71 26.33
CA GLN A 4 -2.84 -25.88 26.79
C GLN A 4 -1.82 -25.12 25.95
N HIS A 5 -2.09 -24.89 24.67
CA HIS A 5 -1.08 -24.39 23.72
C HIS A 5 -1.57 -23.19 22.92
N VAL A 6 -0.67 -22.23 22.73
CA VAL A 6 -0.85 -21.06 21.87
C VAL A 6 0.25 -21.00 20.81
N SER A 7 -0.07 -20.46 19.64
CA SER A 7 0.88 -20.09 18.61
C SER A 7 0.39 -18.79 18.00
N LEU A 8 1.26 -17.80 17.89
CA LEU A 8 0.97 -16.59 17.12
C LEU A 8 1.28 -16.87 15.66
N VAL A 9 0.36 -16.50 14.78
CA VAL A 9 0.53 -16.63 13.32
C VAL A 9 0.20 -15.27 12.70
N HIS A 10 1.12 -14.75 11.89
CA HIS A 10 0.98 -13.51 11.16
C HIS A 10 1.10 -13.82 9.67
N PHE A 11 0.08 -13.45 8.90
CA PHE A 11 0.08 -13.54 7.44
C PHE A 11 0.13 -12.15 6.84
N ASP A 12 1.19 -11.88 6.07
CA ASP A 12 1.39 -10.62 5.38
C ASP A 12 1.95 -10.85 3.97
N ARG A 13 2.42 -9.79 3.32
CA ARG A 13 3.07 -9.89 2.00
C ARG A 13 4.50 -10.44 2.08
N GLY A 14 5.13 -10.40 3.24
CA GLY A 14 6.31 -11.16 3.58
C GLY A 14 6.05 -12.66 3.56
N GLY A 15 4.88 -13.13 3.96
CA GLY A 15 4.48 -14.54 3.95
C GLY A 15 3.83 -14.93 5.26
N ALA A 16 3.97 -16.20 5.63
CA ALA A 16 3.51 -16.67 6.94
C ALA A 16 4.67 -16.65 7.94
N GLN A 17 4.51 -15.89 9.01
CA GLN A 17 5.36 -15.95 10.21
C GLN A 17 4.57 -16.62 11.32
N TYR A 18 5.22 -17.50 12.07
CA TYR A 18 4.58 -18.16 13.20
C TYR A 18 5.59 -18.46 14.31
N THR A 19 5.12 -18.40 15.54
CA THR A 19 5.87 -18.90 16.69
C THR A 19 5.75 -20.42 16.76
N PRO A 20 6.65 -21.12 17.46
CA PRO A 20 6.38 -22.47 17.91
C PRO A 20 5.12 -22.53 18.80
N PHE A 21 4.60 -23.73 19.03
CA PHE A 21 3.58 -23.93 20.07
C PHE A 21 4.19 -23.67 21.44
N ILE A 22 3.56 -22.77 22.18
CA ILE A 22 3.92 -22.40 23.55
C ILE A 22 2.90 -23.02 24.49
N ASN A 23 3.36 -23.81 25.46
CA ASN A 23 2.50 -24.28 26.54
C ASN A 23 2.24 -23.12 27.51
N ILE A 24 0.98 -22.72 27.64
CA ILE A 24 0.59 -21.54 28.42
C ILE A 24 0.71 -21.76 29.94
N HIS A 25 0.76 -23.02 30.38
CA HIS A 25 0.91 -23.37 31.79
C HIS A 25 2.38 -23.42 32.22
N ASP A 26 3.28 -23.78 31.30
CA ASP A 26 4.73 -23.84 31.58
C ASP A 26 5.36 -22.44 31.55
N ASP A 27 4.87 -21.56 30.65
CA ASP A 27 5.33 -20.17 30.52
C ASP A 27 4.15 -19.17 30.38
N PRO A 28 3.45 -18.90 31.50
CA PRO A 28 2.33 -17.95 31.51
C PRO A 28 2.77 -16.50 31.25
N TYR A 29 4.05 -16.18 31.49
CA TYR A 29 4.60 -14.85 31.24
C TYR A 29 4.69 -14.56 29.74
N THR A 30 5.20 -15.50 28.95
CA THR A 30 5.26 -15.35 27.49
C THR A 30 3.85 -15.27 26.91
N PHE A 31 2.89 -16.06 27.40
CA PHE A 31 1.50 -15.91 26.99
C PHE A 31 0.96 -14.50 27.28
N SER A 32 1.16 -13.98 28.49
CA SER A 32 0.72 -12.62 28.85
C SER A 32 1.39 -11.55 27.98
N ARG A 33 2.68 -11.72 27.66
CA ARG A 33 3.40 -10.82 26.74
C ARG A 33 2.84 -10.87 25.32
N LEU A 34 2.47 -12.03 24.82
CA LEU A 34 1.83 -12.15 23.51
C LEU A 34 0.50 -11.39 23.48
N VAL A 35 -0.34 -11.55 24.51
CA VAL A 35 -1.61 -10.82 24.63
C VAL A 35 -1.39 -9.32 24.67
N LEU A 36 -0.43 -8.84 25.48
CA LEU A 36 -0.09 -7.43 25.55
C LEU A 36 0.45 -6.89 24.22
N ALA A 37 1.32 -7.66 23.55
CA ALA A 37 1.90 -7.26 22.28
C ALA A 37 0.83 -7.09 21.19
N VAL A 38 -0.12 -8.03 21.05
CA VAL A 38 -1.21 -7.92 20.07
C VAL A 38 -2.28 -6.91 20.46
N SER A 39 -2.31 -6.48 21.72
CA SER A 39 -3.23 -5.47 22.25
C SER A 39 -2.61 -4.07 22.36
N SER A 40 -1.40 -3.88 21.83
CA SER A 40 -0.74 -2.57 21.81
C SER A 40 -1.58 -1.57 21.00
N PHE A 41 -1.64 -0.32 21.46
CA PHE A 41 -2.20 0.79 20.68
C PHE A 41 -1.14 1.51 19.84
N ASP A 42 0.14 1.17 20.03
CA ASP A 42 1.22 1.71 19.24
C ASP A 42 1.31 0.98 17.90
N GLU A 43 0.91 1.67 16.85
CA GLU A 43 0.93 1.18 15.47
C GLU A 43 2.34 0.75 15.01
N CYS A 44 3.38 1.44 15.49
CA CYS A 44 4.77 1.12 15.16
C CYS A 44 5.17 -0.23 15.77
N GLU A 45 4.85 -0.45 17.05
CA GLU A 45 5.11 -1.71 17.75
C GLU A 45 4.33 -2.88 17.15
N LEU A 46 3.14 -2.61 16.58
CA LEU A 46 2.35 -3.59 15.84
C LEU A 46 2.87 -3.86 14.41
N GLY A 47 3.89 -3.10 13.95
CA GLY A 47 4.43 -3.21 12.60
C GLY A 47 3.50 -2.66 11.51
N LEU A 48 2.59 -1.75 11.86
CA LEU A 48 1.72 -1.06 10.92
C LEU A 48 2.46 0.10 10.22
N ASP A 49 1.96 0.48 9.06
CA ASP A 49 2.47 1.63 8.31
C ASP A 49 2.04 2.95 8.97
N THR A 50 2.95 3.57 9.72
CA THR A 50 2.71 4.81 10.48
C THR A 50 2.61 6.07 9.61
N SER A 51 2.85 5.97 8.29
CA SER A 51 2.61 7.07 7.34
C SER A 51 1.13 7.19 6.97
N ILE A 52 0.34 6.13 7.14
CA ILE A 52 -1.09 6.15 6.90
C ILE A 52 -1.76 6.23 8.26
N ARG A 53 -2.46 7.33 8.53
CA ARG A 53 -3.12 7.54 9.81
C ARG A 53 -4.61 7.72 9.60
N TRP A 54 -5.40 7.21 10.53
CA TRP A 54 -6.84 7.41 10.53
C TRP A 54 -7.27 8.19 11.77
N ARG A 55 -8.22 9.09 11.60
CA ARG A 55 -9.02 9.58 12.71
C ARG A 55 -10.20 8.64 12.92
N VAL A 56 -10.27 8.08 14.12
CA VAL A 56 -11.32 7.15 14.52
C VAL A 56 -12.22 7.83 15.53
N GLU A 57 -13.52 7.86 15.26
CA GLU A 57 -14.54 8.37 16.17
C GLU A 57 -15.60 7.29 16.38
N CYS A 58 -15.94 7.01 17.64
CA CYS A 58 -16.88 5.93 18.01
C CYS A 58 -16.55 4.55 17.38
N GLY A 59 -15.26 4.26 17.16
CA GLY A 59 -14.80 3.01 16.54
C GLY A 59 -14.90 2.97 15.02
N LEU A 60 -15.31 4.06 14.36
CA LEU A 60 -15.40 4.18 12.91
C LEU A 60 -14.31 5.09 12.37
N LYS A 61 -13.73 4.72 11.22
CA LYS A 61 -12.81 5.59 10.49
C LYS A 61 -13.61 6.74 9.87
N VAL A 62 -13.29 7.98 10.25
CA VAL A 62 -13.99 9.18 9.76
C VAL A 62 -13.17 9.91 8.70
N THR A 63 -11.86 9.99 8.90
CA THR A 63 -10.93 10.59 7.93
C THR A 63 -9.55 9.94 8.09
N GLY A 64 -8.60 10.29 7.23
CA GLY A 64 -7.22 9.83 7.35
C GLY A 64 -6.25 10.73 6.60
N THR A 65 -4.97 10.55 6.88
CA THR A 65 -3.87 11.22 6.20
C THR A 65 -2.87 10.21 5.68
N ILE A 66 -2.18 10.57 4.61
CA ILE A 66 -1.09 9.80 4.03
C ILE A 66 0.14 10.68 3.94
N GLY A 67 1.20 10.30 4.65
CA GLY A 67 2.51 10.90 4.55
C GLY A 67 3.31 10.30 3.39
N VAL A 68 3.98 11.17 2.63
CA VAL A 68 4.89 10.80 1.56
C VAL A 68 6.22 11.48 1.81
N VAL A 69 7.31 10.71 1.78
CA VAL A 69 8.67 11.26 1.78
C VAL A 69 9.22 11.12 0.38
N ASP A 70 9.46 12.25 -0.29
CA ASP A 70 9.98 12.22 -1.65
C ASP A 70 11.49 11.91 -1.69
N ILE A 71 12.04 11.87 -2.91
CA ILE A 71 13.47 11.65 -3.14
C ILE A 71 14.38 12.76 -2.57
N GLU A 72 13.83 13.97 -2.35
CA GLU A 72 14.50 15.11 -1.73
C GLU A 72 14.36 15.11 -0.20
N ARG A 73 13.77 14.03 0.36
CA ARG A 73 13.46 13.85 1.77
C ARG A 73 12.49 14.90 2.31
N GLN A 74 11.69 15.51 1.46
CA GLN A 74 10.59 16.38 1.88
C GLN A 74 9.39 15.51 2.28
N TYR A 75 8.87 15.78 3.47
CA TYR A 75 7.65 15.15 3.95
C TYR A 75 6.44 15.99 3.53
N THR A 76 5.53 15.38 2.79
CA THR A 76 4.24 15.97 2.44
C THR A 76 3.13 15.10 3.01
N GLU A 77 2.17 15.72 3.70
CA GLU A 77 1.00 15.05 4.25
C GLU A 77 -0.22 15.39 3.41
N TYR A 78 -0.94 14.36 2.97
CA TYR A 78 -2.14 14.49 2.16
C TYR A 78 -3.36 14.02 2.92
N CYS A 79 -4.46 14.76 2.83
CA CYS A 79 -5.75 14.42 3.44
C CYS A 79 -6.55 13.49 2.53
N MET A 80 -7.00 12.36 3.06
CA MET A 80 -7.86 11.42 2.32
C MET A 80 -9.22 12.05 2.02
N LEU A 81 -9.67 11.97 0.76
CA LEU A 81 -11.02 12.38 0.38
C LEU A 81 -12.07 11.34 0.78
N ASP A 82 -11.69 10.07 0.79
CA ASP A 82 -12.47 8.94 1.30
C ASP A 82 -11.56 8.06 2.18
N VAL A 83 -12.10 7.51 3.26
CA VAL A 83 -11.38 6.59 4.16
C VAL A 83 -11.00 5.28 3.49
N ASN A 84 -11.67 4.93 2.40
CA ASN A 84 -11.40 3.76 1.58
C ASN A 84 -10.61 4.14 0.31
N PRO A 85 -9.68 3.29 -0.13
CA PRO A 85 -9.01 3.48 -1.41
C PRO A 85 -10.01 3.35 -2.57
N ILE A 86 -9.83 4.16 -3.61
CA ILE A 86 -10.67 4.14 -4.83
C ILE A 86 -10.45 2.88 -5.67
N ALA A 87 -9.30 2.22 -5.51
CA ALA A 87 -9.02 0.91 -6.07
C ALA A 87 -8.12 0.13 -5.11
N MET A 88 -8.45 -1.14 -4.85
CA MET A 88 -7.62 -2.00 -4.03
C MET A 88 -7.72 -3.48 -4.38
N HIS A 89 -6.60 -4.19 -4.23
CA HIS A 89 -6.57 -5.65 -4.32
C HIS A 89 -6.36 -6.27 -2.92
N TYR A 90 -7.30 -7.11 -2.49
CA TYR A 90 -7.24 -7.81 -1.21
C TYR A 90 -6.30 -9.02 -1.21
N ASP A 91 -5.89 -9.48 -2.39
CA ASP A 91 -5.07 -10.69 -2.52
C ASP A 91 -3.65 -10.49 -1.99
N ILE A 92 -3.25 -11.34 -1.04
CA ILE A 92 -1.91 -11.37 -0.45
C ILE A 92 -0.84 -11.73 -1.51
N ARG A 93 -1.21 -12.53 -2.52
CA ARG A 93 -0.29 -12.96 -3.59
C ARG A 93 -0.01 -11.89 -4.65
N SER A 94 -0.90 -10.91 -4.79
CA SER A 94 -0.81 -9.88 -5.84
C SER A 94 0.28 -8.82 -5.53
N ARG A 95 0.34 -7.76 -6.35
CA ARG A 95 1.12 -6.55 -6.04
C ARG A 95 0.51 -5.74 -4.92
N GLY A 96 -0.69 -6.09 -4.45
CA GLY A 96 -1.29 -5.44 -3.31
C GLY A 96 -1.64 -3.98 -3.55
N LEU A 97 -2.02 -3.67 -4.78
CA LEU A 97 -2.34 -2.32 -5.24
C LEU A 97 -3.35 -1.67 -4.29
N ARG A 98 -3.06 -0.43 -3.88
CA ARG A 98 -4.02 0.49 -3.29
C ARG A 98 -3.85 1.84 -3.95
N ILE A 99 -4.94 2.43 -4.40
CA ILE A 99 -4.96 3.78 -4.94
C ILE A 99 -5.86 4.61 -4.04
N TRP A 100 -5.30 5.70 -3.52
CA TRP A 100 -5.97 6.64 -2.64
C TRP A 100 -6.21 7.93 -3.39
N ARG A 101 -7.42 8.47 -3.28
CA ARG A 101 -7.71 9.82 -3.73
C ARG A 101 -7.56 10.76 -2.54
N VAL A 102 -6.67 11.72 -2.66
CA VAL A 102 -6.28 12.59 -1.55
C VAL A 102 -6.21 14.04 -2.02
N ARG A 103 -6.16 14.96 -1.06
CA ARG A 103 -5.96 16.38 -1.28
C ARG A 103 -4.69 16.83 -0.58
N ASP A 104 -3.91 17.62 -1.28
CA ASP A 104 -2.82 18.37 -0.66
C ASP A 104 -3.40 19.61 0.02
N ASP A 105 -3.24 19.71 1.35
CA ASP A 105 -3.78 20.84 2.11
C ASP A 105 -3.03 22.15 1.84
N GLN A 106 -1.79 22.10 1.33
CA GLN A 106 -1.00 23.30 1.03
C GLN A 106 -1.41 23.94 -0.28
N THR A 107 -1.64 23.13 -1.31
CA THR A 107 -2.00 23.59 -2.67
C THR A 107 -3.51 23.57 -2.92
N GLY A 108 -4.26 22.74 -2.17
CA GLY A 108 -5.67 22.47 -2.39
C GLY A 108 -5.93 21.50 -3.55
N GLU A 109 -4.89 20.98 -4.21
CA GLU A 109 -5.02 20.12 -5.37
C GLU A 109 -5.38 18.68 -4.98
N GLU A 110 -6.22 18.05 -5.81
CA GLU A 110 -6.52 16.62 -5.69
C GLU A 110 -5.48 15.80 -6.44
N VAL A 111 -4.94 14.80 -5.77
CA VAL A 111 -3.93 13.89 -6.31
C VAL A 111 -4.29 12.45 -5.99
N CYS A 112 -3.65 11.52 -6.69
CA CYS A 112 -3.79 10.09 -6.45
C CYS A 112 -2.49 9.51 -5.91
N ILE A 113 -2.56 8.82 -4.77
CA ILE A 113 -1.44 8.09 -4.21
C ILE A 113 -1.61 6.61 -4.52
N LYS A 114 -0.63 6.04 -5.22
CA LYS A 114 -0.61 4.63 -5.58
C LYS A 114 0.45 3.89 -4.77
N ASP A 115 -0.01 2.94 -3.96
CA ASP A 115 0.82 1.99 -3.21
C ASP A 115 0.83 0.64 -3.92
N ALA A 116 2.02 0.07 -4.10
CA ALA A 116 2.19 -1.26 -4.68
C ALA A 116 3.47 -1.95 -4.20
N TRP A 117 3.44 -3.28 -4.25
CA TRP A 117 4.59 -4.15 -4.02
C TRP A 117 5.15 -4.63 -5.34
N ILE A 118 6.44 -4.38 -5.55
CA ILE A 118 7.16 -4.68 -6.78
C ILE A 118 8.20 -5.75 -6.49
N SER A 119 8.31 -6.78 -7.33
CA SER A 119 9.32 -7.82 -7.14
C SER A 119 10.73 -7.23 -7.29
N GLU A 120 11.67 -7.76 -6.52
CA GLU A 120 13.08 -7.45 -6.71
C GLU A 120 13.51 -7.91 -8.12
N GLY A 121 14.14 -7.01 -8.88
CA GLY A 121 14.49 -7.21 -10.29
C GLY A 121 13.48 -6.65 -11.31
N ASP A 122 12.23 -6.41 -10.92
CA ASP A 122 11.25 -5.75 -11.82
C ASP A 122 11.60 -4.27 -12.02
N THR A 123 11.23 -3.73 -13.18
CA THR A 123 11.35 -2.29 -13.46
C THR A 123 10.36 -1.52 -12.58
N LEU A 124 10.86 -0.51 -11.87
CA LEU A 124 10.05 0.32 -11.00
C LEU A 124 9.16 1.23 -11.84
N GLU A 125 7.89 1.34 -11.45
CA GLU A 125 6.89 2.05 -12.25
C GLU A 125 7.23 3.53 -12.44
N TYR A 126 7.77 4.19 -11.41
CA TYR A 126 8.23 5.58 -11.52
C TYR A 126 9.29 5.76 -12.61
N THR A 127 10.13 4.75 -12.88
CA THR A 127 11.15 4.83 -13.94
C THR A 127 10.52 4.85 -15.33
N LEU A 128 9.36 4.19 -15.49
CA LEU A 128 8.59 4.25 -16.72
C LEU A 128 7.88 5.59 -16.84
N LEU A 129 7.28 6.08 -15.74
CA LEU A 129 6.57 7.36 -15.70
C LEU A 129 7.50 8.57 -15.96
N GLU A 130 8.74 8.54 -15.46
CA GLU A 130 9.76 9.55 -15.80
C GLU A 130 10.04 9.62 -17.30
N ARG A 131 10.05 8.48 -18.01
CA ARG A 131 10.32 8.45 -19.47
C ARG A 131 9.19 9.02 -20.31
N VAL A 132 7.97 9.06 -19.76
CA VAL A 132 6.76 9.54 -20.44
C VAL A 132 6.24 10.85 -19.82
N ARG A 133 7.06 11.52 -19.01
CA ARG A 133 6.73 12.84 -18.48
C ARG A 133 6.47 13.82 -19.63
N GLY A 134 5.37 14.57 -19.52
CA GLY A 134 4.92 15.52 -20.53
C GLY A 134 4.21 14.91 -21.74
N VAL A 135 4.09 13.57 -21.81
CA VAL A 135 3.31 12.92 -22.88
C VAL A 135 1.82 13.09 -22.59
N ARG A 136 1.12 13.77 -23.50
CA ARG A 136 -0.33 13.97 -23.40
C ARG A 136 -1.07 12.62 -23.40
N GLY A 137 -2.10 12.52 -22.56
CA GLY A 137 -2.93 11.32 -22.43
C GLY A 137 -2.33 10.24 -21.52
N VAL A 138 -1.13 10.45 -20.99
CA VAL A 138 -0.52 9.58 -19.96
C VAL A 138 -0.60 10.27 -18.61
N VAL A 139 -0.87 9.49 -17.56
CA VAL A 139 -0.86 9.99 -16.17
C VAL A 139 0.50 10.61 -15.83
N GLN A 140 0.48 11.83 -15.31
CA GLN A 140 1.71 12.50 -14.89
C GLN A 140 2.03 12.17 -13.42
N MET A 141 3.31 11.85 -13.19
CA MET A 141 3.85 11.61 -11.85
C MET A 141 4.34 12.93 -11.25
N ILE A 142 3.85 13.25 -10.06
CA ILE A 142 4.24 14.42 -9.27
C ILE A 142 5.50 14.10 -8.46
N SER A 143 5.43 13.04 -7.64
CA SER A 143 6.53 12.60 -6.78
C SER A 143 6.45 11.10 -6.52
N TYR A 144 7.49 10.53 -5.92
CA TYR A 144 7.51 9.12 -5.53
C TYR A 144 8.42 8.91 -4.33
N ASP A 145 8.07 7.90 -3.53
CA ASP A 145 8.83 7.45 -2.37
C ASP A 145 9.53 6.14 -2.73
N ILE A 146 10.84 6.09 -2.47
CA ILE A 146 11.68 4.94 -2.79
C ILE A 146 11.84 4.04 -1.58
N CYS A 147 11.37 2.80 -1.71
CA CYS A 147 11.81 1.66 -0.91
C CYS A 147 11.59 1.84 0.60
N ARG A 148 10.40 2.29 0.98
CA ARG A 148 9.94 2.45 2.37
C ARG A 148 10.23 1.23 3.23
N THR A 149 9.98 0.04 2.69
CA THR A 149 10.35 -1.23 3.29
C THR A 149 10.53 -2.32 2.24
N THR A 150 11.03 -3.47 2.67
CA THR A 150 11.11 -4.68 1.86
C THR A 150 10.53 -5.87 2.62
N THR A 151 9.96 -6.83 1.90
CA THR A 151 9.53 -8.09 2.54
C THR A 151 10.70 -8.82 3.21
N ARG A 152 11.94 -8.55 2.79
CA ARG A 152 13.14 -9.11 3.42
C ARG A 152 13.32 -8.56 4.83
N ALA A 153 13.18 -7.24 5.00
CA ALA A 153 13.25 -6.58 6.31
C ALA A 153 12.12 -7.05 7.23
N CYS A 154 10.90 -7.22 6.70
CA CYS A 154 9.76 -7.69 7.48
C CYS A 154 9.89 -9.16 7.94
N ARG A 155 10.60 -10.01 7.17
CA ARG A 155 10.64 -11.47 7.42
C ARG A 155 11.43 -11.90 8.65
N ASN A 156 12.37 -11.09 9.14
CA ASN A 156 13.29 -11.41 10.24
C ASN A 156 13.62 -12.92 10.34
N PRO A 157 14.25 -13.53 9.31
CA PRO A 157 14.42 -14.97 9.28
C PRO A 157 15.27 -15.41 10.48
N PRO A 158 14.88 -16.47 11.21
CA PRO A 158 15.74 -17.08 12.22
C PRO A 158 17.12 -17.39 11.63
N ALA A 159 18.19 -17.05 12.35
CA ALA A 159 19.57 -17.28 11.91
C ALA A 159 19.84 -18.73 11.43
N TYR A 160 19.09 -19.72 11.93
CA TYR A 160 19.25 -21.11 11.51
C TYR A 160 18.73 -21.44 10.09
N LEU A 161 17.83 -20.62 9.53
CA LEU A 161 17.36 -20.79 8.14
C LEU A 161 18.33 -20.20 7.12
N GLU A 162 19.09 -19.18 7.50
CA GLU A 162 20.21 -18.66 6.68
C GLU A 162 21.34 -19.70 6.56
N ILE A 163 21.64 -20.41 7.65
CA ILE A 163 22.72 -21.42 7.72
C ILE A 163 22.46 -22.63 6.80
N ARG A 164 21.19 -22.97 6.53
CA ARG A 164 20.81 -24.16 5.75
C ARG A 164 20.66 -23.91 4.25
N GLY A 165 20.80 -22.67 3.77
CA GLY A 165 20.50 -22.32 2.37
C GLY A 165 19.08 -22.69 1.94
N ALA A 166 18.18 -22.89 2.92
CA ALA A 166 16.87 -23.51 2.76
C ALA A 166 15.72 -22.50 2.79
N LEU A 167 16.03 -21.21 2.69
CA LEU A 167 15.01 -20.26 2.27
C LEU A 167 14.65 -20.65 0.83
N PRO A 168 13.38 -20.95 0.52
CA PRO A 168 12.93 -21.02 -0.87
C PRO A 168 13.44 -19.78 -1.59
N ALA A 169 13.57 -19.81 -2.92
CA ALA A 169 13.80 -18.59 -3.70
C ALA A 169 12.61 -17.62 -3.47
N THR A 170 12.61 -16.91 -2.35
CA THR A 170 11.51 -16.06 -1.95
C THR A 170 11.73 -14.79 -2.72
N CYS A 171 10.88 -14.53 -3.71
CA CYS A 171 10.86 -13.25 -4.40
C CYS A 171 10.64 -12.17 -3.34
N HIS A 172 11.69 -11.42 -3.02
CA HIS A 172 11.56 -10.26 -2.16
C HIS A 172 10.80 -9.20 -2.96
N LYS A 173 9.94 -8.47 -2.26
CA LYS A 173 9.22 -7.34 -2.84
C LYS A 173 9.64 -6.07 -2.13
N ARG A 174 9.67 -4.98 -2.88
CA ARG A 174 9.90 -3.61 -2.43
C ARG A 174 8.57 -2.89 -2.45
N GLU A 175 8.28 -2.15 -1.38
CA GLU A 175 7.15 -1.24 -1.38
C GLU A 175 7.49 0.01 -2.21
N SER A 176 6.52 0.47 -2.99
CA SER A 176 6.59 1.70 -3.76
C SER A 176 5.32 2.50 -3.54
N ARG A 177 5.49 3.80 -3.30
CA ARG A 177 4.43 4.79 -3.25
C ARG A 177 4.70 5.86 -4.30
N ILE A 178 3.72 6.15 -5.14
CA ILE A 178 3.83 7.14 -6.22
C ILE A 178 2.67 8.13 -6.10
N VAL A 179 2.96 9.42 -6.18
CA VAL A 179 1.97 10.49 -6.24
C VAL A 179 1.76 10.87 -7.71
N LEU A 180 0.51 10.81 -8.13
CA LEU A 180 0.05 11.02 -9.50
C LEU A 180 -0.94 12.17 -9.53
N GLU A 181 -0.98 12.93 -10.62
CA GLU A 181 -2.10 13.83 -10.87
C GLU A 181 -3.43 13.05 -10.86
N ALA A 182 -4.47 13.64 -10.28
CA ALA A 182 -5.80 13.04 -10.32
C ALA A 182 -6.46 13.28 -11.68
N TYR A 183 -6.92 12.20 -12.31
CA TYR A 183 -7.69 12.26 -13.56
C TYR A 183 -9.05 11.63 -13.29
N GLY A 184 -10.15 12.35 -13.53
CA GLY A 184 -11.54 11.88 -13.46
C GLY A 184 -11.93 10.87 -12.35
N ASP A 185 -13.03 10.14 -12.56
CA ASP A 185 -13.48 9.05 -11.67
C ASP A 185 -13.27 7.66 -12.29
N ASN A 186 -13.50 6.58 -11.53
CA ASN A 186 -13.21 5.26 -12.04
C ASN A 186 -14.01 4.88 -13.29
N ILE A 187 -13.39 4.27 -14.32
CA ILE A 187 -14.08 3.85 -15.56
C ILE A 187 -15.27 2.91 -15.30
N VAL A 188 -15.28 2.18 -14.20
CA VAL A 188 -16.38 1.32 -13.77
C VAL A 188 -17.66 2.12 -13.47
N TYR A 189 -17.55 3.39 -13.11
CA TYR A 189 -18.69 4.29 -12.92
C TYR A 189 -19.16 4.97 -14.20
N CYS A 190 -18.60 4.60 -15.36
CA CYS A 190 -19.05 5.08 -16.64
C CYS A 190 -20.45 4.53 -16.95
N GLY A 191 -21.47 5.37 -16.74
CA GLY A 191 -22.87 4.97 -16.92
C GLY A 191 -23.31 4.78 -18.38
N VAL A 192 -22.45 5.03 -19.37
CA VAL A 192 -22.78 4.97 -20.80
C VAL A 192 -21.69 4.25 -21.56
N GLU A 193 -22.03 3.16 -22.26
CA GLU A 193 -21.06 2.30 -22.95
C GLU A 193 -20.25 3.05 -24.02
N LYS A 194 -20.88 4.03 -24.69
CA LYS A 194 -20.21 4.89 -25.66
C LYS A 194 -19.11 5.74 -25.03
N GLN A 195 -19.28 6.20 -23.79
CA GLN A 195 -18.28 6.99 -23.09
C GLN A 195 -17.08 6.12 -22.71
N ALA A 196 -17.30 4.86 -22.29
CA ALA A 196 -16.21 3.92 -22.02
C ALA A 196 -15.40 3.62 -23.28
N ILE A 197 -16.06 3.32 -24.41
CA ILE A 197 -15.37 3.06 -25.69
C ILE A 197 -14.61 4.30 -26.18
N ALA A 198 -15.20 5.48 -26.03
CA ALA A 198 -14.53 6.74 -26.36
C ALA A 198 -13.30 6.98 -25.47
N ALA A 199 -13.40 6.75 -24.16
CA ALA A 199 -12.26 6.84 -23.24
C ALA A 199 -11.14 5.88 -23.63
N PHE A 200 -11.45 4.63 -24.00
CA PHE A 200 -10.46 3.67 -24.50
C PHE A 200 -9.82 4.13 -25.81
N ARG A 201 -10.60 4.61 -26.77
CA ARG A 201 -10.10 5.16 -28.03
C ARG A 201 -9.16 6.33 -27.77
N ASP A 202 -9.55 7.23 -26.89
CA ASP A 202 -8.82 8.47 -26.59
C ASP A 202 -7.52 8.16 -25.84
N ALA A 203 -7.55 7.19 -24.93
CA ALA A 203 -6.34 6.66 -24.27
C ALA A 203 -5.35 6.04 -25.27
N ILE A 204 -5.84 5.31 -26.29
CA ILE A 204 -4.99 4.76 -27.37
C ILE A 204 -4.43 5.88 -28.25
N ALA A 205 -5.21 6.93 -28.52
CA ALA A 205 -4.81 8.06 -29.35
C ALA A 205 -3.87 9.05 -28.61
N GLY A 206 -3.80 9.00 -27.29
CA GLY A 206 -3.06 9.97 -26.47
C GLY A 206 -3.71 11.35 -26.42
N GLU A 207 -5.02 11.45 -26.68
CA GLU A 207 -5.76 12.70 -26.73
C GLU A 207 -6.61 12.89 -25.46
N TYR A 208 -6.49 14.05 -24.81
CA TYR A 208 -7.31 14.43 -23.64
C TYR A 208 -8.39 15.44 -24.08
N LEU A 209 -9.67 15.11 -23.90
CA LEU A 209 -10.79 16.05 -24.05
C LEU A 209 -11.39 16.40 -22.66
N PRO A 210 -11.65 17.69 -22.38
CA PRO A 210 -12.21 18.15 -21.11
C PRO A 210 -13.64 17.65 -20.81
N CYS A 211 -14.29 16.96 -21.75
CA CYS A 211 -15.60 16.34 -21.52
C CYS A 211 -15.56 15.12 -20.57
N PHE A 212 -14.37 14.62 -20.20
CA PHE A 212 -14.17 13.45 -19.34
C PHE A 212 -13.78 13.78 -17.89
N ALA A 213 -14.03 15.01 -17.43
CA ALA A 213 -13.72 15.44 -16.06
C ALA A 213 -14.35 14.57 -14.95
N SER A 214 -15.28 13.68 -15.29
CA SER A 214 -15.96 12.81 -14.34
C SER A 214 -15.57 11.33 -14.41
N THR A 215 -14.64 10.86 -15.27
CA THR A 215 -14.43 9.39 -15.36
C THR A 215 -13.12 8.92 -16.03
N ILE A 216 -11.92 9.03 -15.41
CA ILE A 216 -10.78 8.10 -15.71
C ILE A 216 -9.85 7.85 -14.49
N LEU A 217 -10.15 6.87 -13.63
CA LEU A 217 -9.18 6.13 -12.79
C LEU A 217 -9.41 4.61 -12.81
#